data_AF-I0UY56-F1
#
_entry.id   AF-I0UY56-F1
#
_cell.length_a   1.000
_cell.length_b   1.000
_cell.length_c   1.000
_cell.angle_alpha   90.00
_cell.angle_beta   90.00
_cell.angle_gamma   90.00
#
_symmetry.space_group_name_H-M   'P 1'
#
loop_
_entity.id
_entity.type
_entity.pdbx_description
1 polymer ?
#
loop_
_entity_poly.entity_id
_entity_poly.type
_entity_poly.pdbx_seq_one_letter_code
_entity_poly.pdbx_strand_id
1 'polypeptide(L)'
;MTVVWIVVGVVAVLVVGGVLWWRFRDPLRGEDFYRFHAEQKWAWERQLDEEAEKAFMAGLEAYDDEHSSVFLHREEGVLRVSEPPMLISLYLLTARFRDMGEAAIADPVTAVRQLIDDADHKETGGVLHLRSRWLPDGEIDGMDKYEITSQMMSATHAQGVTNHAVGGYGDEDYGYGVCAVLPELPEHVREMEDEAFAHSNSSPIENRLDVIKAVVQEPEPEFVAGLEKADAEKSKYTNAFMYDYGRVLLEYQVLRHRMPGAQASDVFGAAMARMLLDQEPGITWTRPPSRAQFDLAVALLSTRG
;
A
#
# COMPACT_ATOMS: atom_id res chain seq x y z
N MET A 1 -34.49 38.74 -34.13
CA MET A 1 -34.20 39.17 -32.74
C MET A 1 -34.53 38.09 -31.71
N THR A 2 -35.66 37.39 -31.81
CA THR A 2 -36.10 36.34 -30.86
C THR A 2 -35.15 35.15 -30.72
N VAL A 3 -34.53 34.71 -31.83
CA VAL A 3 -33.57 33.58 -31.82
C VAL A 3 -32.28 33.90 -31.05
N VAL A 4 -31.81 35.15 -31.12
CA VAL A 4 -30.58 35.59 -30.42
C VAL A 4 -30.79 35.57 -28.90
N TRP A 5 -31.97 35.95 -28.43
CA TRP A 5 -32.30 35.92 -27.00
C TRP A 5 -32.44 34.51 -26.44
N ILE A 6 -32.89 33.54 -27.26
CA ILE A 6 -32.96 32.13 -26.86
C ILE A 6 -31.56 31.53 -26.73
N VAL A 7 -30.66 31.83 -27.68
CA VAL A 7 -29.27 31.35 -27.63
C VAL A 7 -28.54 31.92 -26.41
N VAL A 8 -28.72 33.22 -26.13
CA VAL A 8 -28.13 33.86 -24.93
C VAL A 8 -28.71 33.27 -23.64
N GLY A 9 -30.02 32.99 -23.59
CA GLY A 9 -30.66 32.37 -22.44
C GLY A 9 -30.14 30.96 -22.15
N VAL A 10 -29.97 30.13 -23.19
CA VAL A 10 -29.45 28.75 -23.05
C VAL A 10 -27.99 28.75 -22.60
N VAL A 11 -27.16 29.63 -23.17
CA VAL A 11 -25.75 29.74 -22.75
C VAL A 11 -25.65 30.23 -21.29
N ALA A 12 -26.47 31.19 -20.88
CA ALA A 12 -26.47 31.65 -19.48
C ALA A 12 -26.88 30.54 -18.50
N VAL A 13 -27.89 29.72 -18.85
CA VAL A 13 -28.29 28.58 -18.01
C VAL A 13 -27.22 27.50 -17.95
N LEU A 14 -26.53 27.21 -19.05
CA LEU A 14 -25.42 26.25 -19.08
C LEU A 14 -24.21 26.74 -18.28
N VAL A 15 -23.88 28.03 -18.34
CA VAL A 15 -22.78 28.61 -17.58
C VAL A 15 -23.11 28.67 -16.10
N VAL A 16 -24.32 29.12 -15.72
CA VAL A 16 -24.74 29.15 -14.31
C VAL A 16 -24.89 27.74 -13.75
N GLY A 17 -25.44 26.81 -14.54
CA GLY A 17 -25.53 25.39 -14.19
C GLY A 17 -24.15 24.76 -14.03
N GLY A 18 -23.20 25.04 -14.92
CA GLY A 18 -21.82 24.56 -14.84
C GLY A 18 -21.05 25.15 -13.65
N VAL A 19 -21.24 26.44 -13.34
CA VAL A 19 -20.61 27.10 -12.20
C VAL A 19 -21.22 26.61 -10.88
N LEU A 20 -22.53 26.42 -10.79
CA LEU A 20 -23.17 25.84 -9.60
C LEU A 20 -22.81 24.36 -9.43
N TRP A 21 -22.76 23.60 -10.52
CA TRP A 21 -22.29 22.21 -10.51
C TRP A 21 -20.84 22.11 -10.05
N TRP A 22 -19.96 23.00 -10.52
CA TRP A 22 -18.56 23.07 -10.08
C TRP A 22 -18.40 23.60 -8.65
N ARG A 23 -19.31 24.46 -8.17
CA ARG A 23 -19.31 24.97 -6.78
C ARG A 23 -19.80 23.92 -5.78
N PHE A 24 -20.71 23.03 -6.19
CA PHE A 24 -21.18 21.89 -5.38
C PHE A 24 -20.29 20.64 -5.54
N ARG A 25 -19.57 20.52 -6.65
CA ARG A 25 -18.57 19.49 -6.89
C ARG A 25 -17.22 20.00 -6.39
N ASP A 26 -16.98 19.83 -5.09
CA ASP A 26 -15.65 20.01 -4.51
C ASP A 26 -14.66 19.16 -5.34
N PRO A 27 -13.68 19.75 -6.07
CA PRO A 27 -12.80 18.99 -6.96
C PRO A 27 -11.92 17.98 -6.20
N LEU A 28 -11.84 18.13 -4.87
CA LEU A 28 -11.12 17.22 -3.98
C LEU A 28 -11.98 16.04 -3.49
N ARG A 29 -13.32 16.10 -3.58
CA ARG A 29 -14.21 14.97 -3.22
C ARG A 29 -14.52 14.03 -4.39
N GLY A 30 -14.01 14.34 -5.58
CA GLY A 30 -14.28 13.58 -6.80
C GLY A 30 -13.52 12.24 -6.90
N GLU A 31 -12.45 12.09 -6.13
CA GLU A 31 -11.67 10.84 -6.02
C GLU A 31 -12.08 10.01 -4.79
N ASP A 32 -12.72 10.62 -3.78
CA ASP A 32 -13.11 9.95 -2.53
C ASP A 32 -14.21 8.89 -2.71
N PHE A 33 -15.08 9.01 -3.73
CA PHE A 33 -16.10 7.99 -4.02
C PHE A 33 -15.51 6.62 -4.41
N TYR A 34 -14.23 6.56 -4.80
CA TYR A 34 -13.53 5.32 -5.13
C TYR A 34 -12.68 4.77 -3.99
N ARG A 35 -12.55 5.51 -2.87
CA ARG A 35 -11.70 5.09 -1.74
C ARG A 35 -12.09 3.72 -1.22
N PHE A 36 -13.39 3.40 -1.22
CA PHE A 36 -13.95 2.15 -0.71
C PHE A 36 -14.72 1.28 -1.72
N HIS A 37 -14.79 1.65 -3.00
CA HIS A 37 -15.50 0.84 -4.02
C HIS A 37 -14.59 0.52 -5.22
N ALA A 38 -14.09 -0.72 -5.27
CA ALA A 38 -13.45 -1.31 -6.45
C ALA A 38 -13.77 -2.82 -6.48
N GLU A 39 -13.59 -3.47 -7.63
CA GLU A 39 -13.72 -4.93 -7.74
C GLU A 39 -12.75 -5.66 -6.82
N GLN A 40 -13.15 -6.79 -6.24
CA GLN A 40 -12.33 -7.66 -5.39
C GLN A 40 -11.07 -8.12 -6.14
N LYS A 41 -9.99 -7.37 -6.02
CA LYS A 41 -8.73 -7.60 -6.72
C LYS A 41 -7.73 -8.30 -5.80
N TRP A 42 -7.71 -7.91 -4.53
CA TRP A 42 -6.61 -8.21 -3.61
C TRP A 42 -6.93 -9.37 -2.65
N ALA A 43 -5.89 -10.04 -2.16
CA ALA A 43 -6.03 -11.25 -1.34
C ALA A 43 -6.81 -11.04 -0.03
N TRP A 44 -6.81 -9.82 0.52
CA TRP A 44 -7.56 -9.49 1.73
C TRP A 44 -9.06 -9.24 1.46
N GLU A 45 -9.41 -8.70 0.29
CA GLU A 45 -10.80 -8.51 -0.18
C GLU A 45 -11.48 -9.86 -0.36
N ARG A 46 -10.75 -10.87 -0.88
CA ARG A 46 -11.24 -12.24 -1.11
C ARG A 46 -11.57 -13.05 0.16
N GLN A 47 -11.29 -12.50 1.35
CA GLN A 47 -11.69 -13.16 2.59
C GLN A 47 -13.16 -12.95 2.94
N LEU A 48 -13.74 -11.89 2.41
CA LEU A 48 -15.13 -11.53 2.60
C LEU A 48 -15.92 -11.92 1.35
N ASP A 49 -17.12 -12.45 1.54
CA ASP A 49 -18.08 -12.46 0.45
C ASP A 49 -18.53 -11.02 0.13
N GLU A 50 -19.27 -10.85 -0.97
CA GLU A 50 -19.67 -9.54 -1.46
C GLU A 50 -20.50 -8.75 -0.42
N GLU A 51 -21.31 -9.43 0.39
CA GLU A 51 -22.15 -8.80 1.41
C GLU A 51 -21.31 -8.33 2.61
N ALA A 52 -20.45 -9.20 3.13
CA ALA A 52 -19.55 -8.89 4.22
C ALA A 52 -18.54 -7.80 3.84
N GLU A 53 -18.06 -7.78 2.60
CA GLU A 53 -17.18 -6.73 2.10
C GLU A 53 -17.89 -5.38 2.08
N LYS A 54 -19.09 -5.31 1.50
CA LYS A 54 -19.89 -4.06 1.49
C LYS A 54 -20.14 -3.55 2.90
N ALA A 55 -20.47 -4.44 3.83
CA ALA A 55 -20.66 -4.09 5.23
C ALA A 55 -19.35 -3.57 5.85
N PHE A 56 -18.24 -4.28 5.69
CA PHE A 56 -16.93 -3.87 6.20
C PHE A 56 -16.51 -2.49 5.69
N MET A 57 -16.67 -2.24 4.39
CA MET A 57 -16.34 -0.96 3.76
C MET A 57 -17.24 0.18 4.26
N ALA A 58 -18.55 -0.08 4.44
CA ALA A 58 -19.46 0.90 5.04
C ALA A 58 -19.09 1.21 6.50
N GLY A 59 -18.59 0.23 7.25
CA GLY A 59 -18.07 0.45 8.60
C GLY A 59 -16.81 1.31 8.63
N LEU A 60 -15.87 1.09 7.70
CA LEU A 60 -14.68 1.92 7.55
C LEU A 60 -15.01 3.35 7.13
N GLU A 61 -15.93 3.53 6.18
CA GLU A 61 -16.40 4.84 5.75
C GLU A 61 -17.04 5.62 6.91
N ALA A 62 -17.93 4.97 7.67
CA ALA A 62 -18.54 5.59 8.84
C ALA A 62 -17.52 5.95 9.94
N TYR A 63 -16.51 5.12 10.14
CA TYR A 63 -15.43 5.41 11.08
C TYR A 63 -14.61 6.62 10.63
N ASP A 64 -14.30 6.72 9.33
CA ASP A 64 -13.59 7.87 8.76
C ASP A 64 -14.42 9.16 8.81
N ASP A 65 -15.72 9.09 8.58
CA ASP A 65 -16.60 10.27 8.68
C ASP A 65 -16.60 10.86 10.10
N GLU A 66 -16.48 10.00 11.12
CA GLU A 66 -16.46 10.42 12.52
C GLU A 66 -15.07 10.92 12.98
N HIS A 67 -13.98 10.32 12.49
CA HIS A 67 -12.63 10.55 13.02
C HIS A 67 -11.64 11.17 12.01
N SER A 68 -11.97 11.20 10.72
CA SER A 68 -11.13 11.63 9.59
C SER A 68 -9.70 11.09 9.69
N SER A 69 -9.58 9.78 9.91
CA SER A 69 -8.35 9.18 10.41
C SER A 69 -7.92 7.89 9.71
N VAL A 70 -8.65 7.34 8.74
CA VAL A 70 -8.31 6.01 8.19
C VAL A 70 -8.02 6.03 6.70
N PHE A 71 -6.83 5.59 6.28
CA PHE A 71 -6.40 5.55 4.88
C PHE A 71 -6.16 4.11 4.43
N LEU A 72 -6.80 3.73 3.32
CA LEU A 72 -6.77 2.39 2.79
C LEU A 72 -5.67 2.25 1.71
N HIS A 73 -4.62 1.50 2.01
CA HIS A 73 -3.56 1.11 1.08
C HIS A 73 -3.84 -0.30 0.56
N ARG A 74 -4.66 -0.39 -0.49
CA ARG A 74 -5.26 -1.65 -0.94
C ARG A 74 -4.24 -2.65 -1.49
N GLU A 75 -3.30 -2.17 -2.28
CA GLU A 75 -2.28 -3.01 -2.95
C GLU A 75 -1.33 -3.63 -1.92
N GLU A 76 -0.96 -2.82 -0.93
CA GLU A 76 -0.10 -3.20 0.20
C GLU A 76 -0.85 -4.05 1.24
N GLY A 77 -2.19 -4.01 1.23
CA GLY A 77 -3.04 -4.70 2.19
C GLY A 77 -2.96 -4.09 3.60
N VAL A 78 -2.87 -2.76 3.69
CA VAL A 78 -2.67 -2.00 4.94
C VAL A 78 -3.74 -0.93 5.11
N LEU A 79 -4.29 -0.81 6.31
CA LEU A 79 -5.10 0.31 6.78
C LEU A 79 -4.21 1.18 7.68
N ARG A 80 -3.98 2.42 7.28
CA ARG A 80 -3.31 3.41 8.14
C ARG A 80 -4.36 4.14 8.96
N VAL A 81 -4.17 4.24 10.27
CA VAL A 81 -4.97 5.08 11.16
C VAL A 81 -4.09 6.22 11.65
N SER A 82 -4.59 7.45 11.64
CA SER A 82 -3.82 8.66 11.96
C SER A 82 -3.77 8.94 13.46
N GLU A 83 -4.84 8.64 14.21
CA GLU A 83 -4.93 8.92 15.63
C GLU A 83 -5.57 7.73 16.40
N PRO A 84 -4.79 7.01 17.23
CA PRO A 84 -3.32 7.06 17.28
C PRO A 84 -2.69 6.53 15.99
N PRO A 85 -1.46 6.97 15.65
CA PRO A 85 -0.83 6.61 14.39
C PRO A 85 -0.47 5.12 14.38
N MET A 86 -1.10 4.34 13.51
CA MET A 86 -0.87 2.90 13.39
C MET A 86 -1.10 2.39 11.97
N LEU A 87 -0.48 1.25 11.67
CA LEU A 87 -0.80 0.43 10.51
C LEU A 87 -1.48 -0.86 10.97
N ILE A 88 -2.54 -1.23 10.27
CA ILE A 88 -3.30 -2.45 10.54
C ILE A 88 -3.34 -3.25 9.24
N SER A 89 -3.02 -4.54 9.33
CA SER A 89 -3.19 -5.48 8.23
C SER A 89 -4.66 -5.59 7.86
N LEU A 90 -5.00 -5.25 6.61
CA LEU A 90 -6.35 -5.49 6.08
C LEU A 90 -6.68 -6.97 6.06
N TYR A 91 -5.69 -7.84 5.81
CA TYR A 91 -5.90 -9.27 5.81
C TYR A 91 -6.36 -9.79 7.18
N LEU A 92 -5.72 -9.35 8.27
CA LEU A 92 -6.13 -9.79 9.60
C LEU A 92 -7.40 -9.09 10.07
N LEU A 93 -7.57 -7.81 9.69
CA LEU A 93 -8.75 -7.04 10.02
C LEU A 93 -10.01 -7.64 9.39
N THR A 94 -9.97 -7.99 8.09
CA THR A 94 -11.09 -8.64 7.41
C THR A 94 -11.32 -10.07 7.88
N ALA A 95 -10.27 -10.82 8.22
CA ALA A 95 -10.42 -12.15 8.84
C ALA A 95 -11.21 -12.05 10.15
N ARG A 96 -10.86 -11.09 11.03
CA ARG A 96 -11.56 -10.87 12.29
C ARG A 96 -12.99 -10.38 12.08
N PHE A 97 -13.22 -9.49 11.12
CA PHE A 97 -14.58 -9.05 10.76
C PHE A 97 -15.45 -10.23 10.30
N ARG A 98 -14.92 -11.11 9.45
CA ARG A 98 -15.60 -12.35 9.05
C ARG A 98 -15.91 -13.25 10.24
N ASP A 99 -14.96 -13.40 11.16
CA ASP A 99 -15.12 -14.27 12.34
C ASP A 99 -16.19 -13.73 13.31
N MET A 100 -16.53 -12.43 13.26
CA MET A 100 -17.67 -11.84 13.97
C MET A 100 -19.03 -12.20 13.33
N GLY A 101 -19.03 -12.67 12.07
CA GLY A 101 -20.17 -13.22 11.36
C GLY A 101 -21.31 -12.22 11.12
N GLU A 102 -22.54 -12.73 11.08
CA GLU A 102 -23.77 -11.98 10.79
C GLU A 102 -23.97 -10.73 11.65
N ALA A 103 -23.48 -10.74 12.89
CA ALA A 103 -23.58 -9.58 13.78
C ALA A 103 -22.79 -8.38 13.26
N ALA A 104 -21.63 -8.62 12.65
CA ALA A 104 -20.82 -7.56 12.04
C ALA A 104 -21.42 -7.06 10.72
N ILE A 105 -22.11 -7.91 9.97
CA ILE A 105 -22.84 -7.49 8.77
C ILE A 105 -24.06 -6.62 9.15
N ALA A 106 -24.77 -7.00 10.21
CA ALA A 106 -25.94 -6.26 10.69
C ALA A 106 -25.59 -4.90 11.33
N ASP A 107 -24.43 -4.78 11.97
CA ASP A 107 -23.91 -3.53 12.54
C ASP A 107 -22.42 -3.32 12.24
N PRO A 108 -22.08 -2.95 10.99
CA PRO A 108 -20.68 -2.85 10.55
C PRO A 108 -19.92 -1.70 11.21
N VAL A 109 -20.63 -0.63 11.57
CA VAL A 109 -20.00 0.55 12.20
C VAL A 109 -19.46 0.18 13.57
N THR A 110 -20.28 -0.47 14.40
CA THR A 110 -19.84 -0.94 15.72
C THR A 110 -18.75 -1.99 15.60
N ALA A 111 -18.87 -2.92 14.63
CA ALA A 111 -17.89 -3.97 14.43
C ALA A 111 -16.50 -3.42 14.02
N VAL A 112 -16.45 -2.52 13.03
CA VAL A 112 -15.19 -1.90 12.59
C VAL A 112 -14.58 -1.05 13.71
N ARG A 113 -15.38 -0.25 14.43
CA ARG A 113 -14.90 0.52 15.59
C ARG A 113 -14.26 -0.40 16.63
N GLN A 114 -14.93 -1.49 16.99
CA GLN A 114 -14.39 -2.46 17.93
C GLN A 114 -13.05 -3.04 17.46
N LEU A 115 -12.92 -3.37 16.17
CA LEU A 115 -11.68 -3.93 15.63
C LEU A 115 -10.53 -2.94 15.64
N ILE A 116 -10.79 -1.66 15.36
CA ILE A 116 -9.79 -0.59 15.40
C ILE A 116 -9.41 -0.28 16.86
N ASP A 117 -10.39 -0.19 17.76
CA ASP A 117 -10.15 0.00 19.19
C ASP A 117 -9.30 -1.15 19.76
N ASP A 118 -9.60 -2.39 19.40
CA ASP A 118 -8.80 -3.55 19.81
C ASP A 118 -7.34 -3.46 19.32
N ALA A 119 -7.12 -2.91 18.11
CA ALA A 119 -5.79 -2.72 17.54
C ALA A 119 -5.01 -1.58 18.25
N ASP A 120 -5.70 -0.55 18.73
CA ASP A 120 -5.09 0.53 19.51
C ASP A 120 -4.49 0.01 20.84
N HIS A 121 -5.21 -0.88 21.53
CA HIS A 121 -4.78 -1.32 22.87
C HIS A 121 -3.46 -2.11 22.89
N LYS A 122 -3.11 -2.81 21.80
CA LYS A 122 -1.94 -3.68 21.79
C LYS A 122 -1.40 -3.94 20.39
N GLU A 123 -0.08 -3.78 20.24
CA GLU A 123 0.65 -4.29 19.09
C GLU A 123 0.59 -5.83 19.06
N THR A 124 -0.10 -6.38 18.07
CA THR A 124 -0.20 -7.82 17.78
C THR A 124 0.26 -8.10 16.36
N GLY A 125 0.31 -9.37 15.95
CA GLY A 125 0.56 -9.71 14.55
C GLY A 125 -0.36 -8.91 13.62
N GLY A 126 0.28 -8.18 12.70
CA GLY A 126 -0.34 -7.30 11.71
C GLY A 126 -0.87 -5.97 12.23
N VAL A 127 -0.55 -5.57 13.46
CA VAL A 127 -0.78 -4.20 13.96
C VAL A 127 0.58 -3.61 14.29
N LEU A 128 0.84 -2.38 13.82
CA LEU A 128 2.08 -1.66 14.06
C LEU A 128 1.77 -0.27 14.58
N HIS A 129 2.16 0.04 15.81
CA HIS A 129 2.03 1.39 16.36
C HIS A 129 3.21 2.26 15.91
N LEU A 130 2.89 3.36 15.23
CA LEU A 130 3.84 4.30 14.67
C LEU A 130 4.16 5.41 15.67
N ARG A 131 5.29 6.09 15.48
CA ARG A 131 5.64 7.29 16.24
C ARG A 131 5.21 8.53 15.48
N SER A 132 4.40 9.37 16.12
CA SER A 132 3.99 10.68 15.56
C SER A 132 5.15 11.61 15.22
N ARG A 133 6.32 11.43 15.87
CA ARG A 133 7.58 12.09 15.52
C ARG A 133 8.71 11.06 15.51
N TRP A 134 8.83 10.34 14.41
CA TRP A 134 9.81 9.25 14.26
C TRP A 134 11.25 9.74 14.11
N LEU A 135 11.45 10.96 13.58
CA LEU A 135 12.76 11.63 13.46
C LEU A 135 12.77 12.96 14.24
N PRO A 136 13.02 12.94 15.56
CA PRO A 136 12.86 14.12 16.41
C PRO A 136 13.82 15.26 16.06
N ASP A 137 15.09 14.96 15.79
CA ASP A 137 16.12 15.97 15.53
C ASP A 137 16.20 16.41 14.07
N GLY A 138 15.37 15.82 13.19
CA GLY A 138 15.32 16.13 11.75
C GLY A 138 16.43 15.50 10.91
N GLU A 139 17.51 15.03 11.54
CA GLU A 139 18.60 14.31 10.88
C GLU A 139 19.27 13.30 11.82
N ILE A 140 19.83 12.23 11.25
CA ILE A 140 20.71 11.27 11.93
C ILE A 140 21.85 10.91 10.99
N ASP A 141 23.10 10.91 11.47
CA ASP A 141 24.29 10.61 10.64
C ASP A 141 24.40 11.48 9.37
N GLY A 142 23.85 12.71 9.41
CA GLY A 142 23.79 13.62 8.27
C GLY A 142 22.76 13.25 7.20
N MET A 143 21.89 12.28 7.48
CA MET A 143 20.75 11.90 6.63
C MET A 143 19.49 12.55 7.17
N ASP A 144 18.75 13.24 6.29
CA ASP A 144 17.40 13.70 6.58
C ASP A 144 16.38 12.56 6.40
N LYS A 145 15.09 12.85 6.59
CA LYS A 145 14.02 11.85 6.46
C LYS A 145 13.95 11.19 5.09
N TYR A 146 14.27 11.92 4.01
CA TYR A 146 14.21 11.40 2.64
C TYR A 146 15.38 10.47 2.36
N GLU A 147 16.58 10.85 2.81
CA GLU A 147 17.76 10.01 2.67
C GLU A 147 17.63 8.74 3.53
N ILE A 148 17.13 8.84 4.76
CA ILE A 148 16.86 7.66 5.61
C ILE A 148 15.89 6.70 4.90
N THR A 149 14.79 7.23 4.36
CA THR A 149 13.80 6.45 3.61
C THR A 149 14.44 5.78 2.41
N SER A 150 15.20 6.52 1.61
CA SER A 150 15.95 5.97 0.47
C SER A 150 16.87 4.81 0.88
N GLN A 151 17.62 4.96 1.97
CA GLN A 151 18.53 3.92 2.48
C GLN A 151 17.78 2.68 3.00
N MET A 152 16.64 2.86 3.67
CA MET A 152 15.79 1.73 4.10
C MET A 152 15.19 1.00 2.89
N MET A 153 14.70 1.74 1.90
CA MET A 153 14.15 1.15 0.67
C MET A 153 15.24 0.46 -0.16
N SER A 154 16.46 0.99 -0.15
CA SER A 154 17.63 0.34 -0.74
C SER A 154 17.97 -0.96 -0.01
N ALA A 155 17.93 -0.96 1.33
CA ALA A 155 18.19 -2.14 2.16
C ALA A 155 17.17 -3.27 1.95
N THR A 156 15.92 -2.93 1.59
CA THR A 156 14.89 -3.93 1.27
C THR A 156 14.84 -4.30 -0.22
N HIS A 157 15.77 -3.79 -1.04
CA HIS A 157 15.71 -3.88 -2.51
C HIS A 157 14.38 -3.41 -3.12
N ALA A 158 13.63 -2.56 -2.41
CA ALA A 158 12.30 -2.12 -2.85
C ALA A 158 12.36 -1.20 -4.08
N GLN A 159 13.53 -0.63 -4.39
CA GLN A 159 13.76 0.22 -5.57
C GLN A 159 14.27 -0.54 -6.81
N GLY A 160 14.46 -1.87 -6.73
CA GLY A 160 14.98 -2.68 -7.82
C GLY A 160 14.07 -3.87 -8.09
N VAL A 161 13.25 -3.79 -9.13
CA VAL A 161 12.43 -4.90 -9.63
C VAL A 161 13.39 -5.97 -10.17
N THR A 162 13.81 -6.88 -9.30
CA THR A 162 14.29 -8.20 -9.71
C THR A 162 13.20 -9.20 -9.37
N ASN A 163 13.07 -10.25 -10.18
CA ASN A 163 11.88 -11.08 -10.37
C ASN A 163 11.35 -11.86 -9.13
N HIS A 164 11.84 -11.56 -7.92
CA HIS A 164 11.54 -12.26 -6.67
C HIS A 164 11.22 -11.35 -5.47
N ALA A 165 11.15 -10.02 -5.66
CA ALA A 165 10.61 -9.07 -4.68
C ALA A 165 9.67 -8.09 -5.39
N VAL A 166 8.45 -7.94 -4.88
CA VAL A 166 7.39 -7.11 -5.51
C VAL A 166 7.47 -5.69 -4.98
N GLY A 167 8.65 -5.06 -5.08
CA GLY A 167 8.87 -3.68 -4.64
C GLY A 167 8.55 -3.42 -3.16
N GLY A 168 8.39 -2.15 -2.85
CA GLY A 168 7.97 -1.70 -1.53
C GLY A 168 7.62 -0.22 -1.56
N TYR A 169 6.93 0.22 -0.53
CA TYR A 169 6.49 1.59 -0.35
C TYR A 169 7.03 2.13 0.97
N GLY A 170 7.40 3.41 0.99
CA GLY A 170 7.82 4.13 2.18
C GLY A 170 7.08 5.45 2.27
N ASP A 171 6.72 5.84 3.49
CA ASP A 171 6.11 7.13 3.79
C ASP A 171 6.95 7.81 4.87
N GLU A 172 7.83 8.72 4.45
CA GLU A 172 8.71 9.47 5.34
C GLU A 172 7.96 10.48 6.21
N ASP A 173 6.75 10.90 5.85
CA ASP A 173 5.97 11.83 6.66
C ASP A 173 5.36 11.13 7.87
N TYR A 174 4.99 9.86 7.70
CA TYR A 174 4.39 9.04 8.75
C TYR A 174 5.37 8.04 9.40
N GLY A 175 6.56 7.88 8.82
CA GLY A 175 7.66 7.12 9.42
C GLY A 175 7.49 5.61 9.33
N TYR A 176 7.02 5.10 8.20
CA TYR A 176 6.87 3.66 8.01
C TYR A 176 7.21 3.21 6.59
N GLY A 177 7.48 1.91 6.46
CA GLY A 177 7.63 1.27 5.16
C GLY A 177 6.95 -0.08 5.11
N VAL A 178 6.68 -0.54 3.90
CA VAL A 178 6.13 -1.84 3.56
C VAL A 178 7.01 -2.47 2.49
N CYS A 179 7.46 -3.69 2.72
CA CYS A 179 8.25 -4.46 1.77
C CYS A 179 7.51 -5.74 1.40
N ALA A 180 7.24 -5.92 0.11
CA ALA A 180 6.55 -7.09 -0.39
C ALA A 180 7.55 -8.22 -0.72
N VAL A 181 7.16 -9.42 -0.34
CA VAL A 181 7.96 -10.64 -0.42
C VAL A 181 7.18 -11.71 -1.17
N LEU A 182 7.78 -12.19 -2.26
CA LEU A 182 7.26 -13.26 -3.10
C LEU A 182 8.39 -14.25 -3.41
N PRO A 183 8.54 -15.35 -2.64
CA PRO A 183 9.65 -16.29 -2.81
C PRO A 183 9.80 -16.84 -4.21
N GLU A 184 8.67 -17.20 -4.82
CA GLU A 184 8.62 -17.75 -6.15
C GLU A 184 7.32 -17.30 -6.81
N LEU A 185 7.43 -16.86 -8.06
CA LEU A 185 6.27 -16.59 -8.90
C LEU A 185 5.68 -17.93 -9.35
N PRO A 186 4.44 -18.28 -8.99
CA PRO A 186 3.82 -19.52 -9.43
C PRO A 186 3.80 -19.61 -10.95
N GLU A 187 3.99 -20.81 -11.49
CA GLU A 187 4.09 -21.05 -12.94
C GLU A 187 2.87 -20.51 -13.70
N HIS A 188 1.65 -20.73 -13.20
CA HIS A 188 0.43 -20.23 -13.83
C HIS A 188 0.33 -18.70 -13.85
N VAL A 189 0.96 -18.00 -12.88
CA VAL A 189 1.00 -16.52 -12.89
C VAL A 189 1.98 -16.04 -13.95
N ARG A 190 3.12 -16.70 -14.08
CA ARG A 190 4.10 -16.41 -15.13
C ARG A 190 3.50 -16.61 -16.51
N GLU A 191 2.74 -17.69 -16.71
CA GLU A 191 2.00 -17.94 -17.96
C GLU A 191 1.00 -16.82 -18.25
N MET A 192 0.26 -16.32 -17.24
CA MET A 192 -0.64 -15.18 -17.42
C MET A 192 0.10 -13.89 -17.79
N GLU A 193 1.26 -13.62 -17.19
CA GLU A 193 2.11 -12.48 -17.56
C GLU A 193 2.60 -12.63 -19.02
N ASP A 194 3.12 -13.80 -19.40
CA ASP A 194 3.60 -14.11 -20.76
C ASP A 194 2.47 -13.97 -21.81
N GLU A 195 1.27 -14.47 -21.50
CA GLU A 195 0.08 -14.30 -22.33
C GLU A 195 -0.27 -12.82 -22.49
N ALA A 196 -0.30 -12.05 -21.40
CA ALA A 196 -0.54 -10.61 -21.47
C ALA A 196 0.50 -9.92 -22.36
N PHE A 197 1.80 -10.20 -22.16
CA PHE A 197 2.88 -9.63 -22.96
C PHE A 197 2.80 -10.02 -24.44
N ALA A 198 2.23 -11.18 -24.79
CA ALA A 198 1.96 -11.55 -26.18
C ALA A 198 0.92 -10.65 -26.86
N HIS A 199 0.01 -10.03 -26.09
CA HIS A 199 -0.90 -8.98 -26.55
C HIS A 199 -0.28 -7.57 -26.52
N SER A 200 0.92 -7.41 -25.95
CA SER A 200 1.62 -6.13 -26.05
C SER A 200 2.09 -5.97 -27.50
N ASN A 201 1.49 -5.02 -28.22
CA ASN A 201 1.98 -4.58 -29.54
C ASN A 201 3.31 -3.79 -29.42
N SER A 202 4.20 -4.22 -28.53
CA SER A 202 5.48 -3.58 -28.25
C SER A 202 6.43 -3.85 -29.42
N SER A 203 6.61 -2.82 -30.25
CA SER A 203 7.68 -2.83 -31.24
C SER A 203 9.04 -2.79 -30.53
N PRO A 204 10.08 -3.47 -31.06
CA PRO A 204 11.43 -3.35 -30.52
C PRO A 204 11.86 -1.89 -30.39
N ILE A 205 12.37 -1.51 -29.22
CA ILE A 205 12.86 -0.15 -28.99
C ILE A 205 14.23 -0.04 -29.65
N GLU A 206 14.28 0.53 -30.86
CA GLU A 206 15.54 0.72 -31.57
C GLU A 206 16.11 2.12 -31.35
N ASN A 207 15.27 3.10 -31.02
CA ASN A 207 15.69 4.48 -30.82
C ASN A 207 14.82 5.24 -29.80
N ARG A 208 15.25 6.47 -29.48
CA ARG A 208 14.59 7.35 -28.50
C ARG A 208 13.19 7.80 -28.91
N LEU A 209 12.88 7.86 -30.21
CA LEU A 209 11.54 8.15 -30.73
C LEU A 209 10.59 6.97 -30.50
N ASP A 210 11.09 5.73 -30.51
CA ASP A 210 10.29 4.55 -30.21
C ASP A 210 9.94 4.47 -28.72
N VAL A 211 10.86 4.89 -27.83
CA VAL A 211 10.56 5.08 -26.40
C VAL A 211 9.43 6.09 -26.23
N ILE A 212 9.53 7.25 -26.89
CA ILE A 212 8.49 8.29 -26.80
C ILE A 212 7.15 7.76 -27.35
N LYS A 213 7.15 7.05 -28.48
CA LYS A 213 5.93 6.47 -29.05
C LYS A 213 5.32 5.40 -28.14
N ALA A 214 6.14 4.52 -27.56
CA ALA A 214 5.69 3.50 -26.62
C ALA A 214 5.09 4.12 -25.34
N VAL A 215 5.63 5.25 -24.88
CA VAL A 215 5.08 5.99 -23.72
C VAL A 215 3.80 6.76 -24.08
N VAL A 216 3.66 7.22 -25.33
CA VAL A 216 2.50 8.03 -25.78
C VAL A 216 1.34 7.16 -26.27
N GLN A 217 1.59 5.94 -26.73
CA GLN A 217 0.53 5.01 -27.11
C GLN A 217 -0.17 4.48 -25.85
N GLU A 218 -1.49 4.62 -25.81
CA GLU A 218 -2.28 3.93 -24.81
C GLU A 218 -2.09 2.41 -25.00
N PRO A 219 -1.75 1.67 -23.93
CA PRO A 219 -1.58 0.24 -24.01
C PRO A 219 -2.87 -0.43 -24.48
N GLU A 220 -2.74 -1.54 -25.20
CA GLU A 220 -3.93 -2.26 -25.69
C GLU A 220 -4.79 -2.71 -24.50
N PRO A 221 -6.13 -2.54 -24.56
CA PRO A 221 -7.01 -2.92 -23.46
C PRO A 221 -6.84 -4.39 -23.03
N GLU A 222 -6.55 -5.28 -23.97
CA GLU A 222 -6.32 -6.71 -23.71
C GLU A 222 -5.00 -6.95 -22.95
N PHE A 223 -3.94 -6.21 -23.28
CA PHE A 223 -2.68 -6.26 -22.54
C PHE A 223 -2.85 -5.76 -21.11
N VAL A 224 -3.54 -4.62 -20.93
CA VAL A 224 -3.83 -4.06 -19.59
C VAL A 224 -4.65 -5.04 -18.77
N ALA A 225 -5.75 -5.55 -19.32
CA ALA A 225 -6.62 -6.50 -18.61
C ALA A 225 -5.88 -7.81 -18.27
N GLY A 226 -5.01 -8.28 -19.16
CA GLY A 226 -4.16 -9.46 -18.92
C GLY A 226 -3.19 -9.25 -17.76
N LEU A 227 -2.47 -8.12 -17.74
CA LEU A 227 -1.56 -7.77 -16.65
C LEU A 227 -2.31 -7.56 -15.34
N GLU A 228 -3.43 -6.85 -15.35
CA GLU A 228 -4.24 -6.63 -14.13
C GLU A 228 -4.72 -7.95 -13.53
N LYS A 229 -5.10 -8.92 -14.38
CA LYS A 229 -5.48 -10.26 -13.94
C LYS A 229 -4.29 -11.02 -13.35
N ALA A 230 -3.12 -10.95 -13.99
CA ALA A 230 -1.90 -11.59 -13.51
C ALA A 230 -1.46 -11.00 -12.16
N ASP A 231 -1.48 -9.67 -12.01
CA ASP A 231 -1.17 -8.97 -10.76
C ASP A 231 -2.16 -9.31 -9.64
N ALA A 232 -3.46 -9.37 -9.96
CA ALA A 232 -4.47 -9.81 -9.00
C ALA A 232 -4.22 -11.25 -8.53
N GLU A 233 -3.82 -12.15 -9.42
CA GLU A 233 -3.44 -13.53 -9.07
C GLU A 233 -2.16 -13.57 -8.22
N LYS A 234 -1.12 -12.85 -8.64
CA LYS A 234 0.17 -12.69 -7.95
C LYS A 234 0.02 -12.18 -6.52
N SER A 235 -0.90 -11.25 -6.29
CA SER A 235 -1.16 -10.66 -4.97
C SER A 235 -1.56 -11.69 -3.90
N LYS A 236 -2.11 -12.84 -4.32
CA LYS A 236 -2.46 -13.95 -3.41
C LYS A 236 -1.23 -14.60 -2.78
N TYR A 237 -0.14 -14.66 -3.54
CA TYR A 237 1.12 -15.30 -3.12
C TYR A 237 2.09 -14.30 -2.49
N THR A 238 1.91 -13.01 -2.82
CA THR A 238 2.67 -11.91 -2.23
C THR A 238 2.24 -11.72 -0.79
N ASN A 239 3.21 -11.64 0.12
CA ASN A 239 3.01 -11.18 1.49
C ASN A 239 3.86 -9.93 1.70
N ALA A 240 3.63 -9.15 2.75
CA ALA A 240 4.46 -7.99 3.03
C ALA A 240 4.79 -7.92 4.51
N PHE A 241 5.96 -7.40 4.84
CA PHE A 241 6.24 -6.93 6.18
C PHE A 241 6.25 -5.40 6.20
N MET A 242 5.69 -4.85 7.26
CA MET A 242 5.63 -3.43 7.57
C MET A 242 6.55 -3.13 8.75
N TYR A 243 7.16 -1.96 8.75
CA TYR A 243 8.14 -1.56 9.77
C TYR A 243 8.05 -0.07 10.10
N ASP A 244 8.27 0.24 11.38
CA ASP A 244 8.28 1.61 11.94
C ASP A 244 9.70 2.18 11.86
N TYR A 245 9.88 3.26 11.12
CA TYR A 245 11.18 3.90 10.92
C TYR A 245 11.79 4.33 12.25
N GLY A 246 10.97 4.81 13.19
CA GLY A 246 11.44 5.22 14.50
C GLY A 246 12.11 4.09 15.29
N ARG A 247 11.55 2.88 15.26
CA ARG A 247 12.14 1.69 15.90
C ARG A 247 13.33 1.14 15.13
N VAL A 248 13.25 1.09 13.80
CA VAL A 248 14.41 0.69 12.98
C VAL A 248 15.60 1.62 13.21
N LEU A 249 15.37 2.93 13.36
CA LEU A 249 16.42 3.91 13.68
C LEU A 249 17.12 3.66 15.01
N LEU A 250 16.39 3.22 16.05
CA LEU A 250 17.01 2.88 17.34
C LEU A 250 17.99 1.72 17.17
N GLU A 251 17.59 0.69 16.43
CA GLU A 251 18.45 -0.46 16.15
C GLU A 251 19.62 -0.10 15.22
N TYR A 252 19.37 0.75 14.23
CA TYR A 252 20.41 1.32 13.38
C TYR A 252 21.49 2.01 14.20
N GLN A 253 21.14 2.90 15.14
CA GLN A 253 22.13 3.61 15.96
C GLN A 253 22.99 2.67 16.80
N VAL A 254 22.38 1.63 17.38
CA VAL A 254 23.10 0.59 18.13
C VAL A 254 24.11 -0.14 17.23
N LEU A 255 23.70 -0.53 16.02
CA LEU A 255 24.54 -1.25 15.07
C LEU A 255 25.58 -0.36 14.38
N ARG A 256 25.28 0.92 14.16
CA ARG A 256 26.15 1.88 13.49
C ARG A 256 27.50 1.99 14.18
N HIS A 257 27.51 2.02 15.52
CA HIS A 257 28.74 2.01 16.32
C HIS A 257 29.56 0.72 16.18
N ARG A 258 28.92 -0.40 15.87
CA ARG A 258 29.56 -1.71 15.67
C ARG A 258 30.01 -1.92 14.22
N MET A 259 29.49 -1.13 13.30
CA MET A 259 29.73 -1.22 11.85
C MET A 259 30.19 0.14 11.26
N PRO A 260 31.26 0.77 11.77
CA PRO A 260 31.63 2.15 11.42
C PRO A 260 32.02 2.35 9.94
N GLY A 261 32.36 1.27 9.22
CA GLY A 261 32.71 1.31 7.80
C GLY A 261 31.61 0.81 6.85
N ALA A 262 30.44 0.41 7.36
CA ALA A 262 29.33 -0.05 6.54
C ALA A 262 28.55 1.14 5.94
N GLN A 263 27.91 0.92 4.79
CA GLN A 263 26.96 1.89 4.24
C GLN A 263 25.71 1.93 5.12
N ALA A 264 24.97 3.04 5.09
CA ALA A 264 23.78 3.18 5.91
C ALA A 264 22.74 2.10 5.60
N SER A 265 22.48 1.82 4.31
CA SER A 265 21.61 0.74 3.85
C SER A 265 21.99 -0.62 4.43
N ASP A 266 23.28 -0.96 4.51
CA ASP A 266 23.72 -2.23 5.10
C ASP A 266 23.38 -2.31 6.59
N VAL A 267 23.56 -1.22 7.33
CA VAL A 267 23.26 -1.16 8.76
C VAL A 267 21.75 -1.21 8.98
N PHE A 268 20.96 -0.57 8.12
CA PHE A 268 19.50 -0.68 8.14
C PHE A 268 19.01 -2.09 7.83
N GLY A 269 19.58 -2.74 6.82
CA GLY A 269 19.31 -4.15 6.52
C GLY A 269 19.58 -5.04 7.72
N ALA A 270 20.76 -4.92 8.33
CA ALA A 270 21.12 -5.66 9.52
C ALA A 270 20.20 -5.37 10.73
N ALA A 271 19.78 -4.11 10.91
CA ALA A 271 18.83 -3.72 11.96
C ALA A 271 17.47 -4.41 11.77
N MET A 272 16.90 -4.30 10.56
CA MET A 272 15.61 -4.91 10.24
C MET A 272 15.68 -6.44 10.27
N ALA A 273 16.76 -7.05 9.77
CA ALA A 273 16.98 -8.50 9.83
C ALA A 273 16.97 -9.01 11.28
N ARG A 274 17.66 -8.31 12.18
CA ARG A 274 17.67 -8.64 13.60
C ARG A 274 16.29 -8.49 14.23
N MET A 275 15.59 -7.39 13.95
CA MET A 275 14.21 -7.20 14.44
C MET A 275 13.28 -8.32 13.98
N LEU A 276 13.39 -8.77 12.72
CA LEU A 276 12.63 -9.90 12.19
C LEU A 276 12.98 -11.23 12.86
N LEU A 277 14.27 -11.52 13.05
CA LEU A 277 14.75 -12.75 13.66
C LEU A 277 14.36 -12.86 15.14
N ASP A 278 14.50 -11.75 15.87
CA ASP A 278 14.21 -11.66 17.30
C ASP A 278 12.72 -11.43 17.58
N GLN A 279 11.90 -11.23 16.54
CA GLN A 279 10.47 -10.86 16.62
C GLN A 279 10.24 -9.63 17.50
N GLU A 280 11.12 -8.64 17.34
CA GLU A 280 11.06 -7.39 18.10
C GLU A 280 9.87 -6.55 17.67
N PRO A 281 9.27 -5.76 18.59
CA PRO A 281 8.26 -4.79 18.24
C PRO A 281 8.76 -3.81 17.18
N GLY A 282 7.90 -3.34 16.29
CA GLY A 282 8.27 -2.37 15.24
C GLY A 282 8.44 -2.96 13.86
N ILE A 283 8.33 -4.28 13.73
CA ILE A 283 8.22 -4.98 12.45
C ILE A 283 7.14 -6.06 12.57
N THR A 284 6.25 -6.13 11.60
CA THR A 284 5.22 -7.18 11.57
C THR A 284 4.85 -7.50 10.13
N TRP A 285 4.18 -8.62 9.93
CA TRP A 285 3.69 -9.04 8.63
C TRP A 285 2.23 -8.67 8.42
N THR A 286 1.85 -8.40 7.17
CA THR A 286 0.43 -8.26 6.79
C THR A 286 -0.28 -9.61 6.92
N ARG A 287 0.41 -10.73 6.71
CA ARG A 287 -0.12 -12.09 6.95
C ARG A 287 0.96 -12.94 7.62
N PRO A 288 0.61 -13.96 8.42
CA PRO A 288 1.61 -14.91 8.93
C PRO A 288 2.48 -15.44 7.77
N PRO A 289 3.81 -15.22 7.80
CA PRO A 289 4.67 -15.58 6.68
C PRO A 289 4.81 -17.10 6.59
N SER A 290 4.90 -17.62 5.37
CA SER A 290 5.43 -18.96 5.17
C SER A 290 6.91 -19.01 5.53
N ARG A 291 7.46 -20.22 5.77
CA ARG A 291 8.88 -20.37 6.06
C ARG A 291 9.77 -19.79 4.96
N ALA A 292 9.40 -20.02 3.69
CA ALA A 292 10.12 -19.49 2.54
C ALA A 292 10.06 -17.96 2.46
N GLN A 293 8.92 -17.33 2.80
CA GLN A 293 8.79 -15.87 2.87
C GLN A 293 9.69 -15.29 3.96
N PHE A 294 9.69 -15.91 5.14
CA PHE A 294 10.53 -15.47 6.25
C PHE A 294 12.02 -15.60 5.91
N ASP A 295 12.44 -16.77 5.42
CA ASP A 295 13.84 -17.02 5.06
C ASP A 295 14.30 -16.09 3.92
N LEU A 296 13.44 -15.79 2.93
CA LEU A 296 13.75 -14.81 1.89
C LEU A 296 13.88 -13.39 2.46
N ALA A 297 12.96 -12.94 3.31
CA ALA A 297 13.02 -11.60 3.89
C ALA A 297 14.28 -11.40 4.75
N VAL A 298 14.63 -12.40 5.57
CA VAL A 298 15.89 -12.38 6.33
C VAL A 298 17.08 -12.36 5.40
N ALA A 299 17.08 -13.17 4.34
CA ALA A 299 18.15 -13.17 3.35
C ALA A 299 18.30 -11.76 2.73
N LEU A 300 17.23 -11.19 2.16
CA LEU A 300 17.22 -9.86 1.54
C LEU A 300 17.82 -8.79 2.45
N LEU A 301 17.46 -8.81 3.74
CA LEU A 301 17.94 -7.83 4.71
C LEU A 301 19.37 -8.11 5.23
N SER A 302 19.82 -9.37 5.17
CA SER A 302 21.12 -9.80 5.68
C SER A 302 22.22 -9.80 4.61
N THR A 303 21.86 -9.86 3.33
CA THR A 303 22.80 -9.88 2.21
C THR A 303 23.06 -8.48 1.64
N ARG A 304 24.35 -8.14 1.54
CA ARG A 304 24.85 -7.29 0.46
C ARG A 304 24.76 -8.05 -0.87
N GLY A 305 24.65 -7.31 -1.97
CA GLY A 305 24.85 -7.82 -3.33
C GLY A 305 26.19 -8.52 -3.57
#